data_AF-A0A413USM3-F1
#
_entry.id   AF-A0A413USM3-F1
#
_cell.length_a   1.000
_cell.length_b   1.000
_cell.length_c   1.000
_cell.angle_alpha   90.00
_cell.angle_beta   90.00
_cell.angle_gamma   90.00
#
_symmetry.space_group_name_H-M   'P 1'
#
loop_
_entity.id
_entity.type
_entity.pdbx_description
1 polymer ?
#
loop_
_entity_poly.entity_id
_entity_poly.type
_entity_poly.pdbx_seq_one_letter_code
_entity_poly.pdbx_strand_id
1 'polypeptide(L)'
;MNKSINILDKEYLQWVKDLCGRYRQSQIKAAVKVNVEQLKFNWLLGRDIVELHVEERWGESVITRLSKDLREAIPNAAGLSKSNIYYCRKFYLLYKDALKTFHQLGGKNETELFHQVGGIFEVPWRHHCLIMDKVKDDIDKALFYVHQTVENGWSRSMLLNFISTDLYERQGKALTNFTKTLPDAMSDLAQELTKDPYNFAFTGITGRYNERLLKNALLNNITRFLIELGTGFAYVGKEYRLEIGETENFIDLLFYNLSLSCYVVVEVKIGKFAFADIGQLGGYVVACNHLLRKEGRDNPTIGLLICKEKDRIQAQYALESSSQPLGISEYDLEKFYPEKVEGTMPTIEEIEAKLRDN
;
A
#
# COMPACT_ATOMS: atom_id res chain seq x y z
N MET A 1 14.56 -55.77 -24.80
CA MET A 1 14.31 -55.51 -23.36
C MET A 1 13.80 -54.09 -23.20
N ASN A 2 12.47 -53.91 -23.22
CA ASN A 2 11.86 -52.63 -22.85
C ASN A 2 11.94 -52.50 -21.32
N LYS A 3 12.97 -51.83 -20.81
CA LYS A 3 12.90 -51.31 -19.44
C LYS A 3 11.80 -50.26 -19.46
N SER A 4 10.66 -50.59 -18.87
CA SER A 4 9.67 -49.59 -18.48
C SER A 4 10.40 -48.49 -17.73
N ILE A 5 10.47 -47.30 -18.32
CA ILE A 5 11.07 -46.13 -17.68
C ILE A 5 10.20 -45.90 -16.44
N ASN A 6 10.71 -46.24 -15.27
CA ASN A 6 10.05 -45.89 -14.03
C ASN A 6 10.35 -44.40 -13.82
N ILE A 7 9.54 -43.53 -14.44
CA ILE A 7 9.69 -42.05 -14.57
C ILE A 7 9.66 -41.33 -13.21
N LEU A 8 9.68 -42.06 -12.09
CA LEU A 8 9.69 -41.56 -10.72
C LEU A 8 11.10 -41.45 -10.12
N ASP A 9 12.14 -41.39 -10.95
CA ASP A 9 13.47 -41.04 -10.44
C ASP A 9 13.45 -39.62 -9.88
N LYS A 10 14.00 -39.44 -8.68
CA LYS A 10 14.07 -38.15 -7.98
C LYS A 10 14.75 -37.08 -8.85
N GLU A 11 15.73 -37.48 -9.65
CA GLU A 11 16.43 -36.56 -10.57
C GLU A 11 15.50 -36.03 -11.67
N TYR A 12 14.66 -36.88 -12.26
CA TYR A 12 13.68 -36.47 -13.27
C TYR A 12 12.61 -35.54 -12.69
N LEU A 13 12.06 -35.88 -11.52
CA LEU A 13 11.06 -35.03 -10.84
C LEU A 13 11.63 -33.66 -10.47
N GLN A 14 12.88 -33.61 -10.00
CA GLN A 14 13.58 -32.36 -9.72
C GLN A 14 13.82 -31.55 -11.00
N TRP A 15 14.25 -32.19 -12.08
CA TRP A 15 14.42 -31.52 -13.37
C TRP A 15 13.12 -30.93 -13.93
N VAL A 16 11.99 -31.64 -13.82
CA VAL A 16 10.66 -31.11 -14.20
C VAL A 16 10.29 -29.90 -13.35
N LYS A 17 10.51 -29.95 -12.02
CA LYS A 17 10.28 -28.81 -11.13
C LYS A 17 11.11 -27.59 -11.53
N ASP A 18 12.38 -27.79 -11.87
CA ASP A 18 13.28 -26.73 -12.32
C ASP A 18 12.90 -26.19 -13.71
N LEU A 19 12.41 -27.05 -14.61
CA LEU A 19 11.88 -26.65 -15.92
C LEU A 19 10.63 -25.79 -15.77
N CYS A 20 9.68 -26.18 -14.91
CA CYS A 20 8.51 -25.39 -14.59
C CYS A 20 8.90 -24.03 -13.99
N GLY A 21 9.91 -24.00 -13.10
CA GLY A 21 10.45 -22.75 -12.54
C GLY A 21 11.02 -21.82 -13.61
N ARG A 22 11.88 -22.34 -14.50
CA ARG A 22 12.46 -21.57 -15.62
C ARG A 22 11.39 -21.06 -16.58
N TYR A 23 10.40 -21.88 -16.94
CA TYR A 23 9.30 -21.47 -17.82
C TYR A 23 8.48 -20.33 -17.20
N ARG A 24 8.13 -20.44 -15.92
CA ARG A 24 7.41 -19.38 -15.18
C ARG A 24 8.22 -18.08 -15.13
N GLN A 25 9.53 -18.15 -14.87
CA GLN A 25 10.39 -16.96 -14.90
C GLN A 25 10.43 -16.31 -16.28
N SER A 26 10.53 -17.10 -17.37
CA SER A 26 10.49 -16.57 -18.72
C SER A 26 9.15 -15.87 -19.04
N GLN A 27 8.03 -16.44 -18.60
CA GLN A 27 6.70 -15.82 -18.72
C GLN A 27 6.62 -14.49 -17.97
N ILE A 28 7.14 -14.41 -16.74
CA ILE A 28 7.17 -13.17 -15.95
C ILE A 28 8.01 -12.11 -16.65
N LYS A 29 9.22 -12.46 -17.12
CA LYS A 29 10.10 -11.53 -17.86
C LYS A 29 9.43 -10.99 -19.12
N ALA A 30 8.76 -11.87 -19.88
CA ALA A 30 8.02 -11.46 -21.06
C ALA A 30 6.88 -10.51 -20.71
N ALA A 31 6.08 -10.83 -19.68
CA ALA A 31 4.97 -9.98 -19.24
C ALA A 31 5.43 -8.59 -18.77
N VAL A 32 6.52 -8.51 -17.98
CA VAL A 32 7.11 -7.23 -17.54
C VAL A 32 7.58 -6.41 -18.74
N LYS A 33 8.29 -7.04 -19.69
CA LYS A 33 8.76 -6.35 -20.89
C LYS A 33 7.60 -5.83 -21.74
N VAL A 34 6.55 -6.62 -21.92
CA VAL A 34 5.32 -6.21 -22.62
C VAL A 34 4.66 -5.02 -21.93
N ASN A 35 4.57 -5.01 -20.59
CA ASN A 35 4.02 -3.88 -19.85
C ASN A 35 4.82 -2.59 -20.10
N VAL A 36 6.15 -2.66 -19.99
CA VAL A 36 7.03 -1.51 -20.21
C VAL A 36 6.84 -0.93 -21.62
N GLU A 37 6.85 -1.76 -22.66
CA GLU A 37 6.68 -1.29 -24.04
C GLU A 37 5.25 -0.75 -24.29
N GLN A 38 4.22 -1.33 -23.66
CA GLN A 38 2.87 -0.78 -23.72
C GLN A 38 2.78 0.61 -23.07
N LEU A 39 3.42 0.82 -21.94
CA LEU A 39 3.43 2.12 -21.25
C LEU A 39 4.21 3.17 -22.06
N LYS A 40 5.33 2.79 -22.68
CA LYS A 40 6.06 3.67 -23.60
C LYS A 40 5.21 4.08 -24.79
N PHE A 41 4.50 3.13 -25.40
CA PHE A 41 3.58 3.44 -26.49
C PHE A 41 2.49 4.42 -26.04
N ASN A 42 1.86 4.15 -24.89
CA ASN A 42 0.82 5.03 -24.34
C ASN A 42 1.36 6.42 -24.01
N TRP A 43 2.59 6.50 -23.48
CA TRP A 43 3.30 7.75 -23.23
C TRP A 43 3.50 8.57 -24.51
N LEU A 44 4.09 7.96 -25.54
CA LEU A 44 4.37 8.61 -26.82
C LEU A 44 3.09 9.04 -27.53
N LEU A 45 2.06 8.20 -27.54
CA LEU A 45 0.76 8.57 -28.09
C LEU A 45 0.15 9.76 -27.33
N GLY A 46 0.24 9.77 -26.00
CA GLY A 46 -0.20 10.89 -25.18
C GLY A 46 0.57 12.17 -25.47
N ARG A 47 1.90 12.08 -25.60
CA ARG A 47 2.79 13.18 -26.00
C ARG A 47 2.36 13.75 -27.35
N ASP A 48 2.23 12.90 -28.36
CA ASP A 48 1.90 13.34 -29.72
C ASP A 48 0.51 14.01 -29.75
N ILE A 49 -0.47 13.51 -28.98
CA ILE A 49 -1.79 14.16 -28.85
C ILE A 49 -1.68 15.58 -28.31
N VAL A 50 -0.87 15.78 -27.27
CA VAL A 50 -0.74 17.06 -26.57
C VAL A 50 0.15 18.02 -27.36
N GLU A 51 1.34 17.59 -27.78
CA GLU A 51 2.34 18.45 -28.43
C GLU A 51 2.01 18.79 -29.88
N LEU A 52 1.26 17.94 -30.59
CA LEU A 52 0.75 18.27 -31.91
C LEU A 52 -0.58 19.05 -31.84
N HIS A 53 -1.10 19.37 -30.65
CA HIS A 53 -2.38 20.05 -30.47
C HIS A 53 -3.51 19.36 -31.28
N VAL A 54 -3.60 18.04 -31.15
CA VAL A 54 -4.42 17.19 -32.04
C VAL A 54 -5.89 17.65 -32.09
N GLU A 55 -6.48 17.96 -30.95
CA GLU A 55 -7.88 18.39 -30.87
C GLU A 55 -8.10 19.79 -31.47
N GLU A 56 -7.13 20.70 -31.37
CA GLU A 56 -7.22 22.03 -31.96
C GLU A 56 -7.06 21.99 -33.50
N ARG A 57 -6.17 21.11 -34.00
CA ARG A 57 -5.88 21.00 -35.44
C ARG A 57 -6.96 20.27 -36.22
N TRP A 58 -7.57 19.24 -35.63
CA TRP A 58 -8.47 18.31 -36.33
C TRP A 58 -9.86 18.22 -35.71
N GLY A 59 -10.14 19.01 -34.66
CA GLY A 59 -11.44 19.12 -34.01
C GLY A 59 -11.70 18.05 -32.94
N GLU A 60 -12.74 18.26 -32.13
CA GLU A 60 -13.05 17.44 -30.95
C GLU A 60 -13.34 15.96 -31.25
N SER A 61 -13.74 15.64 -32.49
CA SER A 61 -14.03 14.26 -32.90
C SER A 61 -12.79 13.45 -33.30
N VAL A 62 -11.61 14.09 -33.39
CA VAL A 62 -10.38 13.48 -33.91
C VAL A 62 -9.98 12.22 -33.15
N ILE A 63 -10.11 12.17 -31.82
CA ILE A 63 -9.75 10.98 -31.04
C ILE A 63 -10.67 9.81 -31.36
N THR A 64 -11.95 10.08 -31.65
CA THR A 64 -12.91 9.06 -32.08
C THR A 64 -12.51 8.50 -33.45
N ARG A 65 -12.14 9.39 -34.38
CA ARG A 65 -11.69 9.03 -35.72
C ARG A 65 -10.37 8.25 -35.68
N LEU A 66 -9.40 8.73 -34.92
CA LEU A 66 -8.10 8.10 -34.69
C LEU A 66 -8.25 6.68 -34.12
N SER A 67 -9.14 6.47 -33.14
CA SER A 67 -9.42 5.13 -32.62
C SER A 67 -9.94 4.18 -33.70
N LYS A 68 -10.80 4.66 -34.60
CA LYS A 68 -11.31 3.86 -35.72
C LYS A 68 -10.20 3.54 -36.72
N ASP A 69 -9.48 4.56 -37.17
CA ASP A 69 -8.42 4.41 -38.19
C ASP A 69 -7.30 3.48 -37.69
N LEU A 70 -6.88 3.60 -36.43
CA LEU A 70 -5.86 2.72 -35.83
C LEU A 70 -6.33 1.27 -35.71
N ARG A 71 -7.60 1.03 -35.38
CA ARG A 71 -8.16 -0.33 -35.30
C ARG A 71 -8.34 -0.99 -36.66
N GLU A 72 -8.61 -0.20 -37.70
CA GLU A 72 -8.67 -0.66 -39.08
C GLU A 72 -7.26 -0.98 -39.61
N ALA A 73 -6.28 -0.11 -39.33
CA ALA A 73 -4.89 -0.29 -39.76
C ALA A 73 -4.17 -1.43 -39.01
N ILE A 74 -4.53 -1.68 -37.75
CA ILE A 74 -3.92 -2.72 -36.90
C ILE A 74 -5.02 -3.62 -36.31
N PRO A 75 -5.58 -4.55 -37.12
CA PRO A 75 -6.61 -5.46 -36.65
C PRO A 75 -6.12 -6.29 -35.44
N ASN A 76 -7.02 -6.53 -34.48
CA ASN A 76 -6.79 -7.31 -33.26
C ASN A 76 -5.83 -6.69 -32.22
N ALA A 77 -5.32 -5.48 -32.43
CA ALA A 77 -4.51 -4.80 -31.42
C ALA A 77 -5.37 -4.37 -30.21
N ALA A 78 -4.91 -4.72 -29.02
CA ALA A 78 -5.48 -4.24 -27.76
C ALA A 78 -5.05 -2.79 -27.49
N GLY A 79 -5.79 -2.06 -26.64
CA GLY A 79 -5.40 -0.71 -26.21
C GLY A 79 -5.68 0.42 -27.21
N LEU A 80 -6.31 0.16 -28.36
CA LEU A 80 -6.62 1.21 -29.36
C LEU A 80 -8.06 1.74 -29.25
N SER A 81 -8.67 1.67 -28.07
CA SER A 81 -10.02 2.23 -27.86
C SER A 81 -9.98 3.73 -27.66
N LYS A 82 -11.06 4.43 -28.04
CA LYS A 82 -11.26 5.86 -27.75
C LYS A 82 -10.91 6.20 -26.29
N SER A 83 -11.44 5.43 -25.34
CA SER A 83 -11.17 5.61 -23.92
C SER A 83 -9.68 5.45 -23.58
N ASN A 84 -9.00 4.45 -24.15
CA ASN A 84 -7.58 4.25 -23.91
C ASN A 84 -6.73 5.40 -24.46
N ILE A 85 -7.07 5.94 -25.63
CA ILE A 85 -6.38 7.09 -26.22
C ILE A 85 -6.52 8.32 -25.32
N TYR A 86 -7.70 8.56 -24.72
CA TYR A 86 -7.86 9.60 -23.70
C TYR A 86 -7.00 9.34 -22.46
N TYR A 87 -6.91 8.10 -22.00
CA TYR A 87 -5.99 7.75 -20.90
C TYR A 87 -4.52 7.97 -21.27
N CYS A 88 -4.12 7.72 -22.51
CA CYS A 88 -2.76 8.03 -22.98
C CYS A 88 -2.47 9.53 -22.86
N ARG A 89 -3.40 10.39 -23.31
CA ARG A 89 -3.33 11.84 -23.13
C ARG A 89 -3.22 12.25 -21.66
N LYS A 90 -4.10 11.70 -20.80
CA LYS A 90 -4.05 11.96 -19.34
C LYS A 90 -2.72 11.51 -18.73
N PHE A 91 -2.21 10.35 -19.14
CA PHE A 91 -0.97 9.78 -18.64
C PHE A 91 0.22 10.69 -18.95
N TYR A 92 0.31 11.20 -20.18
CA TYR A 92 1.32 12.18 -20.56
C TYR A 92 1.18 13.47 -19.75
N LEU A 93 -0.02 14.04 -19.68
CA LEU A 93 -0.27 15.29 -18.96
C LEU A 93 0.06 15.21 -17.47
N LEU A 94 -0.26 14.08 -16.83
CA LEU A 94 0.00 13.87 -15.41
C LEU A 94 1.50 13.83 -15.13
N TYR A 95 2.29 13.05 -15.89
CA TYR A 95 3.69 12.79 -15.52
C TYR A 95 4.75 13.61 -16.28
N LYS A 96 4.38 14.42 -17.29
CA LYS A 96 5.35 15.19 -18.12
C LYS A 96 6.31 16.06 -17.32
N ASP A 97 5.86 16.70 -16.26
CA ASP A 97 6.69 17.67 -15.54
C ASP A 97 7.63 16.96 -14.56
N ALA A 98 7.17 15.86 -13.95
CA ALA A 98 8.04 14.96 -13.20
C ALA A 98 9.14 14.39 -14.10
N LEU A 99 8.77 13.82 -15.26
CA LEU A 99 9.70 13.22 -16.21
C LEU A 99 10.69 14.24 -16.82
N LYS A 100 10.25 15.49 -17.07
CA LYS A 100 11.15 16.58 -17.52
C LYS A 100 12.19 16.96 -16.46
N THR A 101 11.80 17.00 -15.20
CA THR A 101 12.71 17.32 -14.08
C THR A 101 13.82 16.27 -13.96
N PHE A 102 13.50 14.99 -14.16
CA PHE A 102 14.51 13.91 -14.21
C PHE A 102 15.50 14.03 -15.38
N HIS A 103 15.05 14.52 -16.54
CA HIS A 103 15.93 14.75 -17.69
C HIS A 103 17.00 15.82 -17.39
N GLN A 104 16.65 16.86 -16.62
CA GLN A 104 17.60 17.93 -16.24
C GLN A 104 18.64 17.47 -15.20
N LEU A 105 18.35 16.43 -14.42
CA LEU A 105 19.24 15.87 -13.39
C LEU A 105 20.25 14.84 -13.91
N GLY A 106 20.38 14.67 -15.24
CA GLY A 106 21.47 13.92 -15.85
C GLY A 106 21.10 12.61 -16.56
N GLY A 107 19.81 12.29 -16.76
CA GLY A 107 19.39 11.19 -17.64
C GLY A 107 19.67 11.53 -19.10
N LYS A 108 20.44 10.71 -19.83
CA LYS A 108 21.03 11.15 -21.10
C LYS A 108 20.21 10.86 -22.34
N ASN A 109 19.07 10.16 -22.28
CA ASN A 109 18.17 9.92 -23.43
C ASN A 109 16.76 9.48 -22.99
N GLU A 110 15.73 9.64 -23.86
CA GLU A 110 14.35 9.16 -23.63
C GLU A 110 14.31 7.67 -23.20
N THR A 111 15.22 6.84 -23.73
CA THR A 111 15.28 5.40 -23.41
C THR A 111 15.74 5.10 -21.98
N GLU A 112 16.61 5.94 -21.39
CA GLU A 112 17.06 5.82 -20.00
C GLU A 112 16.00 6.34 -19.02
N LEU A 113 15.24 7.36 -19.42
CA LEU A 113 14.12 7.93 -18.67
C LEU A 113 13.08 6.87 -18.27
N PHE A 114 12.80 5.94 -19.18
CA PHE A 114 11.82 4.86 -18.97
C PHE A 114 12.28 3.80 -17.96
N HIS A 115 13.56 3.77 -17.59
CA HIS A 115 14.12 2.77 -16.68
C HIS A 115 14.35 3.27 -15.26
N GLN A 116 14.26 4.58 -14.99
CA GLN A 116 14.67 5.15 -13.69
C GLN A 116 13.67 6.12 -13.04
N VAL A 117 12.63 6.58 -13.75
CA VAL A 117 11.74 7.60 -13.18
C VAL A 117 10.64 6.97 -12.31
N GLY A 118 10.91 6.96 -11.00
CA GLY A 118 9.90 6.81 -9.94
C GLY A 118 9.07 5.53 -9.97
N GLY A 119 9.50 4.48 -10.68
CA GLY A 119 8.74 3.24 -10.85
C GLY A 119 7.53 3.37 -11.79
N ILE A 120 7.34 4.49 -12.49
CA ILE A 120 6.18 4.72 -13.37
C ILE A 120 6.04 3.60 -14.41
N PHE A 121 7.13 3.19 -15.03
CA PHE A 121 7.09 2.14 -16.08
C PHE A 121 7.06 0.71 -15.53
N GLU A 122 7.04 0.55 -14.21
CA GLU A 122 6.95 -0.74 -13.51
C GLU A 122 5.52 -1.04 -13.06
N VAL A 123 4.63 -0.03 -13.05
CA VAL A 123 3.24 -0.17 -12.63
C VAL A 123 2.36 -0.62 -13.81
N PRO A 124 1.47 -1.62 -13.66
CA PRO A 124 0.60 -2.04 -14.75
C PRO A 124 -0.33 -0.94 -15.25
N TRP A 125 -0.60 -0.90 -16.56
CA TRP A 125 -1.43 0.17 -17.17
C TRP A 125 -2.78 0.41 -16.49
N ARG A 126 -3.49 -0.64 -16.07
CA ARG A 126 -4.79 -0.51 -15.40
C ARG A 126 -4.71 0.12 -14.00
N HIS A 127 -3.54 0.08 -13.35
CA HIS A 127 -3.28 0.80 -12.11
C HIS A 127 -3.09 2.28 -12.41
N HIS A 128 -2.38 2.67 -13.47
CA HIS A 128 -2.31 4.07 -13.90
C HIS A 128 -3.68 4.65 -14.24
N CYS A 129 -4.53 3.93 -14.98
CA CYS A 129 -5.91 4.35 -15.21
C CYS A 129 -6.64 4.66 -13.90
N LEU A 130 -6.49 3.78 -12.90
CA LEU A 130 -7.09 3.97 -11.59
C LEU A 130 -6.53 5.19 -10.85
N ILE A 131 -5.21 5.40 -10.85
CA ILE A 131 -4.56 6.56 -10.24
C ILE A 131 -5.07 7.85 -10.88
N MET A 132 -5.03 7.92 -12.23
CA MET A 132 -5.51 9.08 -12.99
C MET A 132 -6.98 9.40 -12.73
N ASP A 133 -7.83 8.38 -12.54
CA ASP A 133 -9.26 8.60 -12.26
C ASP A 133 -9.54 9.12 -10.84
N LYS A 134 -8.66 8.80 -9.88
CA LYS A 134 -8.92 9.07 -8.46
C LYS A 134 -8.13 10.24 -7.89
N VAL A 135 -6.95 10.53 -8.42
CA VAL A 135 -6.00 11.49 -7.84
C VAL A 135 -6.17 12.92 -8.43
N LYS A 136 -7.10 13.12 -9.37
CA LYS A 136 -7.52 14.45 -9.88
C LYS A 136 -6.34 15.39 -10.23
N ASP A 137 -5.35 14.85 -10.94
CA ASP A 137 -4.17 15.57 -11.43
C ASP A 137 -3.15 16.04 -10.38
N ASP A 138 -3.25 15.58 -9.13
CA ASP A 138 -2.20 15.78 -8.11
C ASP A 138 -1.00 14.85 -8.39
N ILE A 139 0.09 15.45 -8.90
CA ILE A 139 1.33 14.74 -9.25
C ILE A 139 1.96 14.05 -8.04
N ASP A 140 2.01 14.70 -6.88
CA ASP A 140 2.72 14.19 -5.70
C ASP A 140 1.98 12.98 -5.13
N LYS A 141 0.65 13.10 -5.00
CA LYS A 141 -0.21 11.99 -4.60
C LYS A 141 -0.16 10.85 -5.62
N ALA A 142 -0.07 11.15 -6.92
CA ALA A 142 0.04 10.14 -7.95
C ALA A 142 1.37 9.38 -7.87
N LEU A 143 2.49 10.10 -7.71
CA LEU A 143 3.82 9.51 -7.57
C LEU A 143 3.94 8.69 -6.28
N PHE A 144 3.34 9.15 -5.18
CA PHE A 144 3.25 8.36 -3.95
C PHE A 144 2.59 7.00 -4.20
N TYR A 145 1.42 6.96 -4.85
CA TYR A 145 0.72 5.71 -5.13
C TYR A 145 1.44 4.81 -6.14
N VAL A 146 2.17 5.40 -7.11
CA VAL A 146 3.06 4.65 -8.00
C VAL A 146 4.16 3.97 -7.20
N HIS A 147 4.89 4.74 -6.38
CA HIS A 147 5.99 4.24 -5.56
C HIS A 147 5.52 3.12 -4.63
N GLN A 148 4.44 3.36 -3.88
CA GLN A 148 3.87 2.37 -2.98
C GLN A 148 3.36 1.10 -3.71
N THR A 149 2.89 1.23 -4.96
CA THR A 149 2.47 0.07 -5.75
C THR A 149 3.66 -0.81 -6.15
N VAL A 150 4.77 -0.19 -6.53
CA VAL A 150 6.01 -0.89 -6.91
C VAL A 150 6.64 -1.54 -5.69
N GLU A 151 6.83 -0.78 -4.62
CA GLU A 151 7.48 -1.23 -3.39
C GLU A 151 6.73 -2.40 -2.74
N ASN A 152 5.40 -2.30 -2.65
CA ASN A 152 4.58 -3.25 -1.91
C ASN A 152 3.86 -4.28 -2.79
N GLY A 153 4.07 -4.23 -4.11
CA GLY A 153 3.43 -5.13 -5.07
C GLY A 153 1.89 -5.08 -5.05
N TRP A 154 1.31 -3.88 -4.88
CA TRP A 154 -0.13 -3.77 -4.69
C TRP A 154 -0.93 -4.25 -5.91
N SER A 155 -1.93 -5.08 -5.64
CA SER A 155 -2.98 -5.37 -6.61
C SER A 155 -3.82 -4.11 -6.86
N ARG A 156 -4.48 -4.04 -8.02
CA ARG A 156 -5.35 -2.91 -8.36
C ARG A 156 -6.45 -2.67 -7.31
N SER A 157 -6.95 -3.74 -6.69
CA SER A 157 -7.95 -3.66 -5.62
C SER A 157 -7.38 -3.08 -4.32
N MET A 158 -6.14 -3.41 -3.98
CA MET A 158 -5.46 -2.82 -2.80
C MET A 158 -5.16 -1.35 -3.04
N LEU A 159 -4.63 -1.00 -4.21
CA LEU A 159 -4.42 0.38 -4.62
C LEU A 159 -5.71 1.20 -4.56
N LEU A 160 -6.82 0.69 -5.09
CA LEU A 160 -8.13 1.36 -5.00
C LEU A 160 -8.53 1.59 -3.54
N ASN A 161 -8.36 0.59 -2.67
CA ASN A 161 -8.69 0.72 -1.26
C ASN A 161 -7.86 1.79 -0.56
N PHE A 162 -6.54 1.84 -0.81
CA PHE A 162 -5.66 2.83 -0.19
C PHE A 162 -5.91 4.24 -0.70
N ILE A 163 -6.21 4.41 -2.00
CA ILE A 163 -6.63 5.70 -2.53
C ILE A 163 -7.96 6.12 -1.89
N SER A 164 -8.92 5.20 -1.77
CA SER A 164 -10.26 5.50 -1.26
C SER A 164 -10.27 5.80 0.24
N THR A 165 -9.24 5.37 0.97
CA THR A 165 -9.06 5.68 2.39
C THR A 165 -8.01 6.77 2.61
N ASP A 166 -7.64 7.53 1.57
CA ASP A 166 -6.70 8.65 1.67
C ASP A 166 -5.38 8.31 2.39
N LEU A 167 -4.78 7.15 2.06
CA LEU A 167 -3.52 6.72 2.66
C LEU A 167 -2.42 7.79 2.60
N TYR A 168 -2.31 8.49 1.48
CA TYR A 168 -1.36 9.59 1.29
C TYR A 168 -1.46 10.67 2.38
N GLU A 169 -2.69 10.97 2.85
CA GLU A 169 -2.89 11.99 3.87
C GLU A 169 -2.55 11.49 5.28
N ARG A 170 -2.64 10.18 5.50
CA ARG A 170 -2.54 9.55 6.84
C ARG A 170 -1.18 8.96 7.13
N GLN A 171 -0.44 8.52 6.11
CA GLN A 171 0.88 7.90 6.29
C GLN A 171 1.89 8.90 6.84
N GLY A 172 2.68 8.47 7.82
CA GLY A 172 3.68 9.30 8.48
C GLY A 172 3.13 10.39 9.38
N LYS A 173 1.83 10.39 9.72
CA LYS A 173 1.19 11.48 10.48
C LYS A 173 1.03 11.24 11.97
N ALA A 174 1.40 10.06 12.48
CA ALA A 174 1.30 9.80 13.91
C ALA A 174 2.20 10.75 14.71
N LEU A 175 1.78 11.04 15.94
CA LEU A 175 2.61 11.79 16.87
C LEU A 175 3.66 10.84 17.43
N THR A 176 4.94 11.16 17.29
CA THR A 176 6.03 10.30 17.74
C THR A 176 7.14 11.12 18.41
N ASN A 177 7.98 10.44 19.18
CA ASN A 177 9.24 11.00 19.67
C ASN A 177 10.46 10.37 18.96
N PHE A 178 10.28 9.78 17.79
CA PHE A 178 11.31 9.00 17.08
C PHE A 178 12.57 9.80 16.76
N THR A 179 12.43 11.06 16.36
CA THR A 179 13.57 11.95 16.07
C THR A 179 14.48 12.21 17.28
N LYS A 180 13.98 12.00 18.51
CA LYS A 180 14.73 12.16 19.75
C LYS A 180 15.22 10.84 20.34
N THR A 181 14.68 9.72 19.88
CA THR A 181 14.83 8.40 20.55
C THR A 181 15.39 7.31 19.63
N LEU A 182 15.44 7.54 18.33
CA LEU A 182 16.03 6.67 17.31
C LEU A 182 17.12 7.42 16.52
N PRO A 183 18.10 6.70 15.93
CA PRO A 183 19.03 7.29 14.98
C PRO A 183 18.29 7.87 13.76
N ASP A 184 18.78 8.97 13.17
CA ASP A 184 18.11 9.72 12.09
C ASP A 184 17.57 8.82 10.97
N ALA A 185 18.41 7.96 10.40
CA ALA A 185 18.01 7.06 9.31
C ALA A 185 16.88 6.08 9.70
N MET A 186 16.83 5.66 10.96
CA MET A 186 15.77 4.78 11.47
C MET A 186 14.52 5.57 11.87
N SER A 187 14.69 6.80 12.35
CA SER A 187 13.60 7.68 12.75
C SER A 187 12.66 7.97 11.58
N ASP A 188 13.21 8.31 10.42
CA ASP A 188 12.40 8.63 9.23
C ASP A 188 11.60 7.41 8.75
N LEU A 189 12.27 6.24 8.65
CA LEU A 189 11.61 4.99 8.30
C LEU A 189 10.55 4.58 9.33
N ALA A 190 10.82 4.74 10.63
CA ALA A 190 9.86 4.47 11.68
C ALA A 190 8.64 5.39 11.59
N GLN A 191 8.85 6.68 11.27
CA GLN A 191 7.76 7.62 11.06
C GLN A 191 6.90 7.18 9.87
N GLU A 192 7.49 6.84 8.74
CA GLU A 192 6.79 6.43 7.51
C GLU A 192 5.91 5.17 7.68
N LEU A 193 6.24 4.29 8.62
CA LEU A 193 5.40 3.12 8.95
C LEU A 193 4.13 3.49 9.70
N THR A 194 4.09 4.64 10.36
CA THR A 194 2.92 5.05 11.13
C THR A 194 1.81 5.59 10.25
N LYS A 195 0.57 5.47 10.72
CA LYS A 195 -0.60 6.09 10.10
C LYS A 195 -1.42 6.79 11.17
N ASP A 196 -2.05 7.90 10.80
CA ASP A 196 -2.98 8.59 11.70
C ASP A 196 -4.15 9.19 10.90
N PRO A 197 -5.38 8.66 11.04
CA PRO A 197 -5.75 7.45 11.78
C PRO A 197 -5.44 6.14 11.01
N TYR A 198 -5.34 5.01 11.71
CA TYR A 198 -5.43 3.67 11.10
C TYR A 198 -6.87 3.34 10.68
N ASN A 199 -7.06 2.68 9.54
CA ASN A 199 -8.37 2.24 9.06
C ASN A 199 -8.66 0.79 9.46
N PHE A 200 -9.52 0.62 10.46
CA PHE A 200 -9.98 -0.68 10.97
C PHE A 200 -11.41 -1.02 10.52
N ALA A 201 -11.91 -0.40 9.45
CA ALA A 201 -13.26 -0.68 8.94
C ALA A 201 -13.46 -2.13 8.49
N PHE A 202 -12.37 -2.85 8.19
CA PHE A 202 -12.41 -4.28 7.89
C PHE A 202 -12.86 -5.16 9.07
N THR A 203 -12.82 -4.64 10.30
CA THR A 203 -13.26 -5.39 11.50
C THR A 203 -14.76 -5.64 11.50
N GLY A 204 -15.55 -4.84 10.77
CA GLY A 204 -17.00 -4.95 10.71
C GLY A 204 -17.71 -4.68 12.05
N ILE A 205 -17.00 -4.10 13.02
CA ILE A 205 -17.57 -3.80 14.34
C ILE A 205 -18.62 -2.70 14.17
N THR A 206 -19.85 -3.01 14.58
CA THR A 206 -20.96 -2.05 14.64
C THR A 206 -21.50 -2.00 16.07
N GLY A 207 -21.87 -0.80 16.54
CA GLY A 207 -22.39 -0.60 17.89
C GLY A 207 -21.32 -0.60 18.99
N ARG A 208 -21.71 -0.94 20.22
CA ARG A 208 -20.80 -0.92 21.39
C ARG A 208 -19.87 -2.13 21.38
N TYR A 209 -18.59 -1.89 21.61
CA TYR A 209 -17.55 -2.91 21.71
C TYR A 209 -16.62 -2.59 22.88
N ASN A 210 -15.78 -3.57 23.24
CA ASN A 210 -14.72 -3.40 24.23
C ASN A 210 -13.34 -3.72 23.61
N GLU A 211 -12.27 -3.45 24.34
CA GLU A 211 -10.89 -3.70 23.87
C GLU A 211 -10.68 -5.14 23.43
N ARG A 212 -11.20 -6.11 24.20
CA ARG A 212 -11.09 -7.53 23.87
C ARG A 212 -11.74 -7.86 22.52
N LEU A 213 -12.92 -7.29 22.25
CA LEU A 213 -13.60 -7.47 20.97
C LEU A 213 -12.83 -6.84 19.81
N LEU A 214 -12.29 -5.63 19.99
CA LEU A 214 -11.48 -4.96 18.98
C LEU A 214 -10.21 -5.76 18.65
N LYS A 215 -9.45 -6.17 19.68
CA LYS A 215 -8.24 -6.98 19.54
C LYS A 215 -8.52 -8.29 18.81
N ASN A 216 -9.61 -8.99 19.17
CA ASN A 216 -10.02 -10.21 18.48
C ASN A 216 -10.42 -9.95 17.02
N ALA A 217 -11.13 -8.86 16.72
CA ALA A 217 -11.52 -8.55 15.35
C ALA A 217 -10.32 -8.20 14.45
N LEU A 218 -9.31 -7.51 14.99
CA LEU A 218 -8.04 -7.25 14.29
C LEU A 218 -7.32 -8.54 13.95
N LEU A 219 -7.25 -9.48 14.90
CA LEU A 219 -6.56 -10.76 14.72
C LEU A 219 -7.31 -11.76 13.85
N ASN A 220 -8.65 -11.79 13.95
CA ASN A 220 -9.48 -12.58 13.04
C ASN A 220 -9.31 -12.13 11.58
N ASN A 221 -8.92 -10.87 11.38
CA ASN A 221 -8.60 -10.29 10.08
C ASN A 221 -7.12 -9.92 9.97
N ILE A 222 -6.21 -10.74 10.53
CA ILE A 222 -4.78 -10.42 10.61
C ILE A 222 -4.16 -10.02 9.26
N THR A 223 -4.59 -10.63 8.16
CA THR A 223 -4.12 -10.26 6.81
C THR A 223 -4.45 -8.81 6.48
N ARG A 224 -5.68 -8.35 6.78
CA ARG A 224 -6.09 -6.96 6.55
C ARG A 224 -5.41 -6.02 7.54
N PHE A 225 -5.22 -6.45 8.77
CA PHE A 225 -4.51 -5.66 9.77
C PHE A 225 -3.04 -5.48 9.41
N LEU A 226 -2.33 -6.52 8.95
CA LEU A 226 -0.96 -6.42 8.46
C LEU A 226 -0.85 -5.50 7.24
N ILE A 227 -1.82 -5.57 6.32
CA ILE A 227 -1.90 -4.64 5.19
C ILE A 227 -2.07 -3.19 5.68
N GLU A 228 -2.93 -2.97 6.69
CA GLU A 228 -3.15 -1.64 7.27
C GLU A 228 -1.96 -1.15 8.10
N LEU A 229 -1.17 -2.01 8.74
CA LEU A 229 0.09 -1.64 9.40
C LEU A 229 1.16 -1.26 8.36
N GLY A 230 1.28 -2.04 7.29
CA GLY A 230 2.21 -1.78 6.19
C GLY A 230 3.23 -2.91 6.00
N THR A 231 4.20 -2.67 5.12
CA THR A 231 5.16 -3.69 4.72
C THR A 231 6.20 -3.95 5.80
N GLY A 232 6.69 -5.19 5.84
CA GLY A 232 7.71 -5.65 6.79
C GLY A 232 7.18 -6.14 8.11
N PHE A 233 5.90 -5.90 8.45
CA PHE A 233 5.31 -6.42 9.69
C PHE A 233 5.13 -7.95 9.64
N ALA A 234 5.72 -8.62 10.62
CA ALA A 234 5.54 -10.03 10.91
C ALA A 234 4.86 -10.17 12.29
N TYR A 235 3.76 -10.91 12.34
CA TYR A 235 3.05 -11.18 13.59
C TYR A 235 3.84 -12.15 14.47
N VAL A 236 4.12 -11.76 15.71
CA VAL A 236 4.84 -12.58 16.69
C VAL A 236 3.87 -13.23 17.68
N GLY A 237 2.91 -12.46 18.20
CA GLY A 237 1.92 -12.99 19.14
C GLY A 237 0.90 -11.96 19.61
N LYS A 238 -0.16 -12.46 20.25
CA LYS A 238 -1.17 -11.68 20.98
C LYS A 238 -1.09 -12.03 22.45
N GLU A 239 -1.47 -11.11 23.33
CA GLU A 239 -1.38 -11.32 24.79
C GLU A 239 -0.02 -11.94 25.14
N TYR A 240 1.04 -11.38 24.55
CA TYR A 240 2.36 -11.96 24.60
C TYR A 240 2.91 -11.79 26.02
N ARG A 241 3.06 -12.92 26.71
CA ARG A 241 3.52 -12.97 28.09
C ARG A 241 4.98 -12.54 28.17
N LEU A 242 5.23 -11.55 29.02
CA LEU A 242 6.54 -11.15 29.51
C LEU A 242 6.62 -11.41 31.00
N GLU A 243 7.72 -12.02 31.43
CA GLU A 243 8.02 -12.23 32.84
C GLU A 243 9.03 -11.17 33.26
N ILE A 244 8.57 -10.22 34.09
CA ILE A 244 9.37 -9.09 34.56
C ILE A 244 9.47 -9.22 36.07
N GLY A 245 10.63 -9.65 36.55
CA GLY A 245 10.81 -10.04 37.95
C GLY A 245 9.91 -11.23 38.28
N GLU A 246 9.02 -11.04 39.25
CA GLU A 246 8.04 -12.06 39.69
C GLU A 246 6.63 -11.82 39.13
N THR A 247 6.47 -10.84 38.24
CA THR A 247 5.16 -10.47 37.70
C THR A 247 5.02 -10.84 36.22
N GLU A 248 3.87 -11.41 35.90
CA GLU A 248 3.47 -11.67 34.52
C GLU A 248 2.77 -10.45 33.94
N ASN A 249 3.29 -9.98 32.82
CA ASN A 249 2.74 -8.85 32.07
C ASN A 249 2.42 -9.31 30.65
N PHE A 250 1.43 -8.70 30.02
CA PHE A 250 0.93 -9.15 28.73
C PHE A 250 0.88 -7.98 27.76
N ILE A 251 1.66 -8.09 26.68
CA ILE A 251 1.57 -7.18 25.54
C ILE A 251 0.33 -7.56 24.73
N ASP A 252 -0.49 -6.57 24.39
CA ASP A 252 -1.65 -6.77 23.53
C ASP A 252 -1.31 -7.49 22.22
N LEU A 253 -0.45 -6.87 21.41
CA LEU A 253 -0.01 -7.37 20.13
C LEU A 253 1.48 -7.11 19.96
N LEU A 254 2.23 -8.17 19.66
CA LEU A 254 3.66 -8.09 19.39
C LEU A 254 3.92 -8.43 17.92
N PHE A 255 4.67 -7.55 17.27
CA PHE A 255 5.14 -7.70 15.91
C PHE A 255 6.66 -7.59 15.85
N TYR A 256 7.21 -8.02 14.71
CA TYR A 256 8.57 -7.71 14.29
C TYR A 256 8.50 -7.00 12.94
N ASN A 257 9.24 -5.91 12.76
CA ASN A 257 9.37 -5.27 11.46
C ASN A 257 10.68 -5.71 10.80
N LEU A 258 10.58 -6.38 9.65
CA LEU A 258 11.72 -6.93 8.92
C LEU A 258 12.61 -5.85 8.31
N SER A 259 12.04 -4.74 7.85
CA SER A 259 12.78 -3.65 7.21
C SER A 259 13.57 -2.85 8.26
N LEU A 260 12.94 -2.55 9.39
CA LEU A 260 13.61 -1.90 10.53
C LEU A 260 14.44 -2.88 11.36
N SER A 261 14.26 -4.19 11.18
CA SER A 261 14.86 -5.24 12.02
C SER A 261 14.65 -4.98 13.52
N CYS A 262 13.43 -4.68 13.95
CA CYS A 262 13.10 -4.39 15.35
C CYS A 262 11.76 -5.01 15.76
N TYR A 263 11.59 -5.23 17.07
CA TYR A 263 10.27 -5.53 17.62
C TYR A 263 9.39 -4.29 17.60
N VAL A 264 8.08 -4.50 17.44
CA VAL A 264 7.06 -3.45 17.53
C VAL A 264 5.96 -3.90 18.48
N VAL A 265 5.87 -3.21 19.62
CA VAL A 265 4.81 -3.41 20.61
C VAL A 265 3.62 -2.54 20.22
N VAL A 266 2.46 -3.15 20.00
CA VAL A 266 1.24 -2.43 19.62
C VAL A 266 0.19 -2.58 20.72
N GLU A 267 -0.19 -1.47 21.33
CA GLU A 267 -1.24 -1.38 22.36
C GLU A 267 -2.48 -0.72 21.75
N VAL A 268 -3.67 -1.29 21.99
CA VAL A 268 -4.91 -0.79 21.39
C VAL A 268 -5.94 -0.38 22.46
N LYS A 269 -6.42 0.87 22.41
CA LYS A 269 -7.38 1.45 23.37
C LYS A 269 -8.67 1.93 22.70
N ILE A 270 -9.83 1.55 23.21
CA ILE A 270 -11.13 1.90 22.61
C ILE A 270 -11.62 3.33 22.90
N GLY A 271 -10.92 4.06 23.76
CA GLY A 271 -11.27 5.40 24.18
C GLY A 271 -10.12 6.37 23.99
N LYS A 272 -10.25 7.53 24.61
CA LYS A 272 -9.16 8.50 24.70
C LYS A 272 -7.99 7.91 25.48
N PHE A 273 -6.77 8.01 24.95
CA PHE A 273 -5.59 7.52 25.65
C PHE A 273 -5.33 8.30 26.96
N ALA A 274 -4.64 7.66 27.91
CA ALA A 274 -4.19 8.25 29.16
C ALA A 274 -2.65 8.16 29.30
N PHE A 275 -2.07 8.99 30.17
CA PHE A 275 -0.63 8.94 30.46
C PHE A 275 -0.15 7.57 30.98
N ALA A 276 -1.01 6.86 31.71
CA ALA A 276 -0.73 5.51 32.19
C ALA A 276 -0.48 4.52 31.04
N ASP A 277 -1.17 4.69 29.90
CA ASP A 277 -1.00 3.83 28.73
C ASP A 277 0.39 3.99 28.12
N ILE A 278 0.93 5.22 28.11
CA ILE A 278 2.29 5.51 27.64
C ILE A 278 3.34 4.95 28.59
N GLY A 279 3.11 5.03 29.89
CA GLY A 279 3.97 4.40 30.89
C GLY A 279 4.01 2.87 30.72
N GLN A 280 2.85 2.24 30.54
CA GLN A 280 2.74 0.80 30.28
C GLN A 280 3.46 0.40 28.99
N LEU A 281 3.17 1.09 27.88
CA LEU A 281 3.80 0.83 26.59
C LEU A 281 5.32 1.00 26.64
N GLY A 282 5.81 2.07 27.29
CA GLY A 282 7.24 2.30 27.51
C GLY A 282 7.89 1.17 28.31
N GLY A 283 7.21 0.68 29.36
CA GLY A 283 7.66 -0.49 30.13
C GLY A 283 7.79 -1.75 29.27
N TYR A 284 6.82 -2.00 28.39
CA TYR A 284 6.88 -3.13 27.45
C TYR A 284 7.99 -3.00 26.43
N VAL A 285 8.23 -1.81 25.88
CA VAL A 285 9.35 -1.54 24.97
C VAL A 285 10.70 -1.86 25.65
N VAL A 286 10.88 -1.41 26.89
CA VAL A 286 12.09 -1.70 27.69
C VAL A 286 12.22 -3.21 27.94
N ALA A 287 11.14 -3.87 28.35
CA ALA A 287 11.15 -5.30 28.61
C ALA A 287 11.47 -6.11 27.33
N CYS A 288 10.90 -5.76 26.18
CA CYS A 288 11.24 -6.36 24.89
C CYS A 288 12.71 -6.16 24.53
N ASN A 289 13.27 -4.97 24.77
CA ASN A 289 14.68 -4.68 24.55
C ASN A 289 15.62 -5.53 25.41
N HIS A 290 15.20 -5.93 26.61
CA HIS A 290 16.03 -6.77 27.50
C HIS A 290 15.80 -8.27 27.30
N LEU A 291 14.57 -8.70 27.05
CA LEU A 291 14.18 -10.11 27.05
C LEU A 291 14.21 -10.73 25.65
N LEU A 292 13.82 -9.98 24.62
CA LEU A 292 13.62 -10.50 23.27
C LEU A 292 14.72 -10.06 22.30
N ARG A 293 15.05 -8.77 22.32
CA ARG A 293 16.03 -8.15 21.40
C ARG A 293 17.38 -8.85 21.49
N LYS A 294 17.95 -9.21 20.34
CA LYS A 294 19.33 -9.70 20.23
C LYS A 294 20.24 -8.55 19.81
N GLU A 295 21.13 -8.15 20.73
CA GLU A 295 22.12 -7.11 20.46
C GLU A 295 22.99 -7.45 19.24
N GLY A 296 23.28 -6.44 18.42
CA GLY A 296 23.99 -6.61 17.14
C GLY A 296 23.15 -7.20 16.00
N ARG A 297 21.92 -7.65 16.26
CA ARG A 297 20.96 -8.10 15.23
C ARG A 297 19.74 -7.18 15.15
N ASP A 298 19.12 -6.92 16.29
CA ASP A 298 17.84 -6.23 16.36
C ASP A 298 18.05 -4.77 16.81
N ASN A 299 17.42 -3.85 16.09
CA ASN A 299 17.34 -2.44 16.42
C ASN A 299 16.43 -2.19 17.64
N PRO A 300 16.47 -0.98 18.25
CA PRO A 300 15.61 -0.65 19.38
C PRO A 300 14.13 -0.92 19.09
N THR A 301 13.46 -1.58 20.03
CA THR A 301 12.02 -1.89 19.96
C THR A 301 11.21 -0.60 19.89
N ILE A 302 10.19 -0.55 19.04
CA ILE A 302 9.25 0.59 18.91
C ILE A 302 7.94 0.27 19.61
N GLY A 303 7.35 1.26 20.29
CA GLY A 303 5.99 1.17 20.83
C GLY A 303 5.00 1.99 20.01
N LEU A 304 3.85 1.42 19.67
CA LEU A 304 2.74 2.11 19.01
C LEU A 304 1.47 1.99 19.85
N LEU A 305 0.95 3.13 20.30
CA LEU A 305 -0.34 3.24 20.95
C LEU A 305 -1.39 3.63 19.91
N ILE A 306 -2.36 2.76 19.68
CA ILE A 306 -3.47 3.00 18.75
C ILE A 306 -4.75 3.19 19.55
N CYS A 307 -5.27 4.41 19.60
CA CYS A 307 -6.40 4.79 20.45
C CYS A 307 -7.60 5.30 19.65
N LYS A 308 -8.79 5.40 20.24
CA LYS A 308 -9.96 5.92 19.50
C LYS A 308 -9.87 7.43 19.30
N GLU A 309 -9.31 8.14 20.28
CA GLU A 309 -9.18 9.60 20.29
C GLU A 309 -7.90 10.02 21.02
N LYS A 310 -7.27 11.12 20.58
CA LYS A 310 -6.17 11.76 21.31
C LYS A 310 -6.30 13.28 21.31
N ASP A 311 -5.99 13.88 22.47
CA ASP A 311 -5.67 15.30 22.51
C ASP A 311 -4.21 15.49 22.09
N ARG A 312 -3.97 16.27 21.03
CA ARG A 312 -2.64 16.41 20.44
C ARG A 312 -1.62 17.02 21.42
N ILE A 313 -2.03 17.96 22.25
CA ILE A 313 -1.16 18.62 23.22
C ILE A 313 -0.80 17.62 24.32
N GLN A 314 -1.79 16.94 24.88
CA GLN A 314 -1.58 15.90 25.88
C GLN A 314 -0.68 14.77 25.36
N ALA A 315 -0.89 14.33 24.12
CA ALA A 315 -0.09 13.29 23.47
C ALA A 315 1.37 13.72 23.33
N GLN A 316 1.61 14.97 22.94
CA GLN A 316 2.95 15.52 22.85
C GLN A 316 3.65 15.53 24.21
N TYR A 317 2.99 16.01 25.27
CA TYR A 317 3.56 15.98 26.63
C TYR A 317 3.89 14.56 27.10
N ALA A 318 3.01 13.59 26.80
CA ALA A 318 3.24 12.19 27.17
C ALA A 318 4.47 11.61 26.45
N LEU A 319 4.61 11.87 25.16
CA LEU A 319 5.74 11.42 24.34
C LEU A 319 7.07 12.06 24.75
N GLU A 320 7.06 13.36 25.09
CA GLU A 320 8.25 14.08 25.55
C GLU A 320 8.76 13.59 26.91
N SER A 321 7.87 13.02 27.74
CA SER A 321 8.25 12.45 29.04
C SER A 321 8.97 11.09 28.92
N SER A 322 8.91 10.44 27.75
CA SER A 322 9.47 9.10 27.53
C SER A 322 10.79 9.14 26.78
N SER A 323 11.77 8.38 27.24
CA SER A 323 13.04 8.12 26.54
C SER A 323 12.95 6.96 25.54
N GLN A 324 11.83 6.23 25.53
CA GLN A 324 11.61 5.11 24.62
C GLN A 324 10.99 5.58 23.30
N PRO A 325 11.27 4.92 22.18
CA PRO A 325 10.70 5.26 20.89
C PRO A 325 9.22 4.86 20.81
N LEU A 326 8.36 5.86 20.97
CA LEU A 326 6.91 5.71 21.05
C LEU A 326 6.19 6.53 19.98
N GLY A 327 5.11 5.98 19.45
CA GLY A 327 4.17 6.65 18.57
C GLY A 327 2.73 6.50 19.07
N ILE A 328 1.92 7.54 18.85
CA ILE A 328 0.49 7.57 19.18
C ILE A 328 -0.30 7.91 17.91
N SER A 329 -1.23 7.02 17.59
CA SER A 329 -2.14 7.14 16.46
C SER A 329 -3.59 6.96 16.90
N GLU A 330 -4.50 7.57 16.16
CA GLU A 330 -5.92 7.23 16.23
C GLU A 330 -6.25 6.03 15.32
N TYR A 331 -7.43 5.45 15.49
CA TYR A 331 -8.04 4.55 14.51
C TYR A 331 -9.49 4.91 14.22
N ASP A 332 -9.93 4.54 13.03
CA ASP A 332 -11.32 4.61 12.62
C ASP A 332 -11.88 3.23 12.27
N LEU A 333 -13.14 2.98 12.63
CA LEU A 333 -13.90 1.77 12.29
C LEU A 333 -14.83 2.02 11.11
N GLU A 334 -15.04 3.29 10.73
CA GLU A 334 -15.90 3.62 9.62
C GLU A 334 -15.08 3.68 8.33
N LYS A 335 -15.73 3.31 7.23
CA LYS A 335 -15.19 3.66 5.92
C LYS A 335 -15.37 5.16 5.79
N PHE A 336 -14.27 5.88 5.58
CA PHE A 336 -14.30 7.17 4.90
C PHE A 336 -14.88 6.94 3.50
N TYR A 337 -16.21 6.85 3.39
CA TYR A 337 -16.85 7.09 2.12
C TYR A 337 -16.81 8.61 1.95
N PRO A 338 -16.31 9.14 0.82
CA PRO A 338 -16.51 10.55 0.53
C PRO A 338 -18.02 10.82 0.62
N GLU A 339 -18.40 11.80 1.43
CA GLU A 339 -19.80 12.22 1.55
C GLU A 339 -20.35 12.43 0.13
N LYS A 340 -21.39 11.65 -0.20
CA LYS A 340 -22.07 11.52 -1.50
C LYS A 340 -21.44 10.53 -2.49
N VAL A 341 -21.82 9.26 -2.32
CA VAL A 341 -22.18 8.41 -3.46
C VAL A 341 -23.69 8.17 -3.40
N GLU A 342 -24.48 9.20 -3.72
CA GLU A 342 -25.85 8.98 -4.15
C GLU A 342 -25.83 8.16 -5.43
N GLY A 343 -26.54 7.02 -5.45
CA GLY A 343 -27.01 6.44 -6.71
C GLY A 343 -26.47 5.08 -7.15
N THR A 344 -26.15 4.13 -6.26
CA THR A 344 -26.00 2.71 -6.68
C THR A 344 -26.53 1.64 -5.73
N MET A 345 -27.12 1.99 -4.57
CA MET A 345 -27.87 0.99 -3.82
C MET A 345 -29.28 0.87 -4.42
N PRO A 346 -29.67 -0.30 -4.96
CA PRO A 346 -31.06 -0.50 -5.34
C PRO A 346 -31.94 -0.30 -4.11
N THR A 347 -33.08 0.38 -4.27
CA THR A 347 -34.01 0.60 -3.17
C THR A 347 -34.54 -0.74 -2.67
N ILE A 348 -35.04 -0.76 -1.42
CA ILE A 348 -35.68 -1.97 -0.84
C ILE A 348 -36.78 -2.49 -1.78
N GLU A 349 -37.50 -1.60 -2.46
CA GLU A 349 -38.53 -1.91 -3.46
C GLU A 349 -37.95 -2.64 -4.70
N GLU A 350 -36.77 -2.26 -5.19
CA GLU A 350 -36.10 -2.92 -6.32
C GLU A 350 -35.55 -4.32 -5.95
N ILE A 351 -35.18 -4.51 -4.68
CA ILE A 351 -34.74 -5.80 -4.14
C ILE A 351 -35.94 -6.73 -3.97
N GLU A 352 -37.07 -6.22 -3.45
CA GLU A 352 -38.30 -6.99 -3.30
C GLU A 352 -38.91 -7.40 -4.66
N ALA A 353 -38.84 -6.53 -5.68
CA ALA A 353 -39.30 -6.86 -7.03
C ALA A 353 -38.51 -8.04 -7.63
N LYS A 354 -37.19 -8.10 -7.42
CA LYS A 354 -36.33 -9.19 -7.91
C LYS A 354 -36.52 -10.52 -7.17
N LEU A 355 -37.06 -10.50 -5.95
CA LEU A 355 -37.34 -11.70 -5.17
C LEU A 355 -38.73 -12.30 -5.45
N ARG A 356 -39.63 -11.54 -6.07
CA ARG A 356 -40.97 -12.03 -6.47
C ARG A 356 -40.99 -12.75 -7.82
N ASP A 357 -39.95 -12.56 -8.65
CA ASP A 357 -39.81 -13.19 -9.96
C ASP A 357 -38.99 -14.51 -9.93
N ASN A 358 -38.79 -15.12 -8.75
CA ASN A 358 -38.21 -16.47 -8.58
C ASN A 358 -39.17 -17.44 -7.93
#